data_AF-A0A7S7LYJ5-F1
#
_entry.id   AF-A0A7S7LYJ5-F1
#
_cell.length_a   1.000
_cell.length_b   1.000
_cell.length_c   1.000
_cell.angle_alpha   90.00
_cell.angle_beta   90.00
_cell.angle_gamma   90.00
#
_symmetry.space_group_name_H-M   'P 1'
#
loop_
_entity.id
_entity.type
_entity.pdbx_description
1 polymer ?
#
loop_
_entity_poly.entity_id
_entity_poly.type
_entity_poly.pdbx_seq_one_letter_code
_entity_poly.pdbx_strand_id
1 'polypeptide(L)'
;MSNKYHYKAYKEGLLQRMAIQGLREKIDPSDENYAEYEKVIKKEISTLEKIKFDGYMLLLADVVLVSREISGFVSCFGSIQNSLTAFVLDIVDVYEFDKNNFKNFTPFAKKPVVNILISSYANGGCVGYIKHKYPDLIKKVKKRTIIFNDDLIIKFIDLGIEIKVKETQE
;
A
#
# COMPACT_ATOMS: atom_id res chain seq x y z
N MET A 1 -20.67 -17.21 -10.95
CA MET A 1 -20.45 -16.48 -9.68
C MET A 1 -19.91 -15.10 -10.03
N SER A 2 -20.67 -14.04 -9.72
CA SER A 2 -20.31 -12.66 -10.06
C SER A 2 -19.53 -12.03 -8.90
N ASN A 3 -18.23 -11.85 -9.08
CA ASN A 3 -17.37 -11.15 -8.13
C ASN A 3 -17.65 -9.64 -8.22
N LYS A 4 -18.57 -9.13 -7.37
CA LYS A 4 -18.83 -7.71 -7.11
C LYS A 4 -17.66 -7.09 -6.31
N TYR A 5 -16.53 -6.87 -6.96
CA TYR A 5 -15.43 -6.09 -6.39
C TYR A 5 -15.12 -4.96 -7.35
N HIS A 6 -15.78 -3.82 -7.13
CA HIS A 6 -15.45 -2.56 -7.80
C HIS A 6 -15.40 -1.50 -6.71
N TYR A 7 -14.17 -1.17 -6.30
CA TYR A 7 -13.90 0.12 -5.69
C TYR A 7 -14.47 1.18 -6.64
N LYS A 8 -15.52 1.90 -6.24
CA LYS A 8 -16.32 2.78 -7.11
C LYS A 8 -15.55 3.99 -7.69
N ALA A 9 -14.25 4.10 -7.43
CA ALA A 9 -13.35 5.07 -8.06
C ALA A 9 -12.52 4.48 -9.23
N TYR A 10 -12.98 3.38 -9.82
CA TYR A 10 -12.31 2.72 -10.95
C TYR A 10 -12.41 3.57 -12.22
N LYS A 11 -11.57 4.60 -12.34
CA LYS A 11 -11.24 5.16 -13.65
C LYS A 11 -10.28 4.17 -14.30
N GLU A 12 -10.70 3.57 -15.41
CA GLU A 12 -9.87 2.69 -16.21
C GLU A 12 -8.46 3.30 -16.42
N GLY A 13 -7.44 2.49 -16.17
CA GLY A 13 -6.03 2.90 -16.24
C GLY A 13 -5.55 3.87 -15.15
N LEU A 14 -6.31 4.12 -14.07
CA LEU A 14 -5.87 5.02 -12.98
C LEU A 14 -4.60 4.52 -12.29
N LEU A 15 -4.56 3.23 -11.92
CA LEU A 15 -3.37 2.63 -11.30
C LEU A 15 -2.14 2.78 -12.20
N GLN A 16 -2.30 2.52 -13.50
CA GLN A 16 -1.23 2.69 -14.47
C GLN A 16 -0.76 4.14 -14.58
N ARG A 17 -1.67 5.12 -14.68
CA ARG A 17 -1.28 6.53 -14.72
C ARG A 17 -0.52 6.95 -13.46
N MET A 18 -0.99 6.54 -12.28
CA MET A 18 -0.33 6.86 -11.02
C MET A 18 1.04 6.17 -10.90
N ALA A 19 1.16 4.90 -11.29
CA ALA A 19 2.41 4.18 -11.22
C ALA A 19 3.47 4.73 -12.19
N ILE A 20 3.08 5.12 -13.41
CA ILE A 20 4.00 5.76 -14.37
C ILE A 20 4.40 7.15 -13.91
N GLN A 21 3.48 7.91 -13.30
CA GLN A 21 3.83 9.20 -12.70
C GLN A 21 4.82 9.03 -11.56
N GLY A 22 4.55 8.11 -10.62
CA GLY A 22 5.45 7.81 -9.51
C GLY A 22 6.81 7.27 -9.98
N LEU A 23 6.86 6.51 -11.07
CA LEU A 23 8.13 6.10 -11.67
C LEU A 23 8.98 7.31 -12.07
N ARG A 24 8.38 8.30 -12.76
CA ARG A 24 9.08 9.53 -13.18
C ARG A 24 9.59 10.36 -12.02
N GLU A 25 8.87 10.32 -10.90
CA GLU A 25 9.23 11.05 -9.68
C GLU A 25 10.35 10.36 -8.90
N LYS A 26 10.44 9.02 -8.96
CA LYS A 26 11.42 8.22 -8.21
C LYS A 26 12.68 7.86 -8.97
N ILE A 27 12.59 7.70 -10.28
CA ILE A 27 13.67 7.20 -11.13
C ILE A 27 13.87 8.21 -12.27
N ASP A 28 15.12 8.62 -12.46
CA ASP A 28 15.48 9.53 -13.54
C ASP A 28 15.17 8.87 -14.90
N PRO A 29 14.42 9.53 -15.81
CA PRO A 29 14.17 9.03 -17.16
C PRO A 29 15.43 8.70 -17.98
N SER A 30 16.60 9.20 -17.60
CA SER A 30 17.90 8.89 -18.20
C SER A 30 18.55 7.59 -17.67
N ASP A 31 17.98 6.96 -16.64
CA ASP A 31 18.43 5.65 -16.16
C ASP A 31 18.34 4.61 -17.28
N GLU A 32 19.42 3.86 -17.50
CA GLU A 32 19.50 2.85 -18.57
C GLU A 32 18.43 1.75 -18.43
N ASN A 33 17.93 1.53 -17.21
CA ASN A 33 16.88 0.58 -16.89
C ASN A 33 15.46 1.21 -16.90
N TYR A 34 15.32 2.52 -17.18
CA TYR A 34 14.02 3.22 -17.17
C TYR A 34 12.92 2.49 -17.97
N ALA A 35 13.26 2.10 -19.20
CA ALA A 35 12.34 1.37 -20.07
C ALA A 35 11.98 -0.03 -19.53
N GLU A 36 12.87 -0.67 -18.78
CA GLU A 36 12.60 -1.95 -18.14
C GLU A 36 11.69 -1.80 -16.92
N TYR A 37 11.89 -0.76 -16.09
CA TYR A 37 10.97 -0.44 -14.99
C TYR A 37 9.53 -0.25 -15.51
N GLU A 38 9.35 0.52 -16.59
CA GLU A 38 8.02 0.69 -17.21
C GLU A 38 7.39 -0.62 -17.67
N LYS A 39 8.17 -1.52 -18.27
CA LYS A 39 7.68 -2.85 -18.69
C LYS A 39 7.27 -3.70 -17.50
N VAL A 40 8.08 -3.71 -16.44
CA VAL A 40 7.79 -4.44 -15.21
C VAL A 40 6.52 -3.92 -14.56
N ILE A 41 6.36 -2.60 -14.41
CA ILE A 41 5.14 -1.97 -13.86
C ILE A 41 3.91 -2.39 -14.68
N LYS A 42 3.96 -2.29 -16.01
CA LYS A 42 2.83 -2.70 -16.89
C LYS A 42 2.46 -4.17 -16.68
N LYS A 43 3.45 -5.05 -16.52
CA LYS A 43 3.24 -6.48 -16.27
C LYS A 43 2.67 -6.75 -14.87
N GLU A 44 3.17 -6.07 -13.84
CA GLU A 44 2.64 -6.16 -12.48
C GLU A 44 1.17 -5.71 -12.45
N ILE A 45 0.86 -4.55 -13.03
CA ILE A 45 -0.51 -4.00 -13.09
C ILE A 45 -1.45 -4.96 -13.81
N SER A 46 -1.07 -5.50 -14.97
CA SER A 46 -1.89 -6.51 -15.65
C SER A 46 -2.16 -7.74 -14.77
N THR A 47 -1.20 -8.12 -13.93
CA THR A 47 -1.39 -9.24 -13.00
C THR A 47 -2.32 -8.83 -11.85
N LEU A 48 -2.15 -7.64 -11.30
CA LEU A 48 -2.99 -7.05 -10.25
C LEU A 48 -4.46 -6.96 -10.70
N GLU A 49 -4.72 -6.53 -11.93
CA GLU A 49 -6.06 -6.48 -12.53
C GLU A 49 -6.67 -7.89 -12.67
N LYS A 50 -5.89 -8.87 -13.14
CA LYS A 50 -6.34 -10.27 -13.26
C LYS A 50 -6.77 -10.87 -11.91
N ILE A 51 -6.08 -10.52 -10.83
CA ILE A 51 -6.42 -10.95 -9.47
C ILE A 51 -7.35 -9.98 -8.73
N LYS A 52 -7.81 -8.90 -9.40
CA LYS A 52 -8.67 -7.85 -8.84
C LYS A 52 -8.11 -7.15 -7.60
N PHE A 53 -6.79 -6.97 -7.54
CA PHE A 53 -6.08 -6.31 -6.44
C PHE A 53 -5.66 -4.86 -6.74
N ASP A 54 -5.78 -4.44 -7.99
CA ASP A 54 -5.41 -3.13 -8.47
C ASP A 54 -6.18 -1.98 -7.77
N GLY A 55 -7.47 -2.17 -7.46
CA GLY A 55 -8.23 -1.24 -6.61
C GLY A 55 -7.68 -1.13 -5.19
N TYR A 56 -7.12 -2.21 -4.65
CA TYR A 56 -6.49 -2.21 -3.34
C TYR A 56 -5.12 -1.56 -3.33
N MET A 57 -4.37 -1.62 -4.43
CA MET A 57 -3.14 -0.82 -4.55
C MET A 57 -3.43 0.67 -4.39
N LEU A 58 -4.50 1.16 -5.00
CA LEU A 58 -4.94 2.55 -4.86
C LEU A 58 -5.39 2.88 -3.43
N LEU A 59 -6.18 1.99 -2.81
CA LEU A 59 -6.58 2.14 -1.42
C LEU A 59 -5.37 2.17 -0.48
N LEU A 60 -4.40 1.28 -0.70
CA LEU A 60 -3.18 1.20 0.11
C LEU A 60 -2.31 2.44 -0.03
N ALA A 61 -2.11 2.94 -1.25
CA ALA A 61 -1.38 4.19 -1.48
C ALA A 61 -2.00 5.36 -0.68
N ASP A 62 -3.32 5.48 -0.74
CA ASP A 62 -4.07 6.51 0.00
C ASP A 62 -3.99 6.32 1.53
N VAL A 63 -4.14 5.08 2.02
CA VAL A 63 -4.03 4.77 3.45
C VAL A 63 -2.63 5.05 3.97
N VAL A 64 -1.59 4.69 3.23
CA VAL A 64 -0.21 4.89 3.63
C VAL A 64 0.15 6.38 3.64
N LEU A 65 -0.27 7.13 2.61
CA LEU A 65 -0.08 8.58 2.54
C LEU A 65 -0.66 9.26 3.79
N VAL A 66 -1.94 9.05 4.07
CA VAL A 66 -2.60 9.68 5.24
C VAL A 66 -2.05 9.14 6.55
N SER A 67 -1.66 7.87 6.61
CA SER A 67 -0.99 7.34 7.80
C SER A 67 0.35 8.03 8.05
N ARG A 68 1.11 8.41 7.01
CA ARG A 68 2.35 9.17 7.17
C ARG A 68 2.08 10.57 7.72
N GLU A 69 1.04 11.24 7.22
CA GLU A 69 0.61 12.55 7.73
C GLU A 69 0.20 12.50 9.21
N ILE A 70 -0.51 11.44 9.63
CA ILE A 70 -0.95 11.26 11.03
C ILE A 70 0.20 10.82 11.94
N SER A 71 1.04 9.90 11.47
CA SER A 71 1.99 9.17 12.30
C SER A 71 3.38 9.80 12.33
N GLY A 72 3.74 10.59 11.31
CA GLY A 72 5.12 11.05 11.04
C GLY A 72 6.07 9.92 10.59
N PHE A 73 5.72 8.66 10.85
CA PHE A 73 6.47 7.47 10.48
C PHE A 73 5.52 6.36 10.05
N VAL A 74 5.72 5.82 8.84
CA VAL A 74 5.03 4.63 8.34
C VAL A 74 6.01 3.78 7.56
N SER A 75 5.93 2.46 7.74
CA SER A 75 6.59 1.51 6.84
C SER A 75 5.73 0.28 6.62
N CYS A 76 5.71 -0.25 5.41
CA CYS A 76 4.90 -1.42 5.05
C CYS A 76 5.78 -2.66 4.88
N PHE A 77 5.34 -3.78 5.46
CA PHE A 77 6.11 -5.03 5.45
C PHE A 77 5.32 -6.21 4.86
N GLY A 78 6.06 -7.18 4.35
CA GLY A 78 5.53 -8.44 3.83
C GLY A 78 5.65 -8.53 2.31
N SER A 79 4.80 -9.34 1.68
CA SER A 79 4.90 -9.61 0.23
C SER A 79 4.68 -8.37 -0.65
N ILE A 80 4.07 -7.31 -0.11
CA ILE A 80 3.88 -6.00 -0.78
C ILE A 80 5.22 -5.34 -1.16
N GLN A 81 6.31 -5.62 -0.43
CA GLN A 81 7.65 -5.09 -0.71
C GLN A 81 8.27 -5.66 -2.00
N ASN A 82 7.71 -6.76 -2.52
CA ASN A 82 8.18 -7.39 -3.74
C ASN A 82 7.52 -6.82 -5.02
N SER A 83 6.80 -5.70 -4.91
CA SER A 83 6.15 -5.03 -6.04
C SER A 83 6.82 -3.70 -6.33
N LEU A 84 7.33 -3.56 -7.55
CA LEU A 84 7.81 -2.27 -8.06
C LEU A 84 6.66 -1.25 -8.11
N THR A 85 5.45 -1.71 -8.43
CA THR A 85 4.23 -0.87 -8.41
C THR A 85 3.97 -0.31 -7.01
N ALA A 86 4.17 -1.11 -5.96
CA ALA A 86 4.02 -0.62 -4.58
C ALA A 86 5.06 0.45 -4.24
N PHE A 87 6.29 0.27 -4.71
CA PHE A 87 7.37 1.23 -4.48
C PHE A 87 7.11 2.57 -5.15
N VAL A 88 6.74 2.59 -6.43
CA VAL A 88 6.47 3.84 -7.18
C VAL A 88 5.21 4.56 -6.69
N LEU A 89 4.30 3.87 -6.01
CA LEU A 89 3.12 4.47 -5.37
C LEU A 89 3.37 4.92 -3.92
N ASP A 90 4.62 4.94 -3.47
CA ASP A 90 5.00 5.25 -2.09
C ASP A 90 4.36 4.35 -1.03
N ILE A 91 3.92 3.13 -1.37
CA ILE A 91 3.40 2.19 -0.37
C ILE A 91 4.56 1.62 0.46
N VAL A 92 5.70 1.38 -0.18
CA VAL A 92 6.94 0.89 0.45
C VAL A 92 8.09 1.85 0.15
N ASP A 93 9.00 2.00 1.12
CA ASP A 93 10.05 3.02 1.06
C ASP A 93 11.29 2.56 0.29
N VAL A 94 11.56 1.26 0.28
CA VAL A 94 12.76 0.67 -0.32
C VAL A 94 12.36 -0.46 -1.26
N TYR A 95 13.00 -0.48 -2.42
CA TYR A 95 12.87 -1.55 -3.40
C TYR A 95 14.22 -1.81 -4.06
N GLU A 96 14.66 -3.06 -4.01
CA GLU A 96 15.80 -3.52 -4.80
C GLU A 96 15.29 -4.05 -6.13
N PHE A 97 15.79 -3.51 -7.24
CA PHE A 97 15.27 -3.86 -8.55
C PHE A 97 15.64 -5.29 -8.95
N ASP A 98 14.65 -6.17 -8.90
CA ASP A 98 14.67 -7.47 -9.57
C ASP A 98 13.34 -7.68 -10.33
N LYS A 99 13.44 -7.83 -11.65
CA LYS A 99 12.32 -8.09 -12.56
C LYS A 99 11.52 -9.36 -12.22
N ASN A 100 12.10 -10.27 -11.45
CA ASN A 100 11.46 -11.51 -11.00
C ASN A 100 10.89 -11.42 -9.60
N ASN A 101 11.10 -10.31 -8.86
CA ASN A 101 10.74 -10.24 -7.45
C ASN A 101 9.22 -10.36 -7.23
N PHE A 102 8.42 -9.86 -8.18
CA PHE A 102 6.97 -9.90 -8.12
C PHE A 102 6.36 -11.32 -8.02
N LYS A 103 7.10 -12.40 -8.36
CA LYS A 103 6.64 -13.78 -8.08
C LYS A 103 6.46 -14.06 -6.57
N ASN A 104 7.16 -13.30 -5.73
CA ASN A 104 7.09 -13.39 -4.27
C ASN A 104 5.99 -12.48 -3.71
N PHE A 105 5.41 -11.59 -4.53
CA PHE A 105 4.17 -10.90 -4.21
C PHE A 105 3.00 -11.90 -4.11
N THR A 106 3.08 -13.02 -4.83
CA THR A 106 1.94 -13.85 -5.25
C THR A 106 1.44 -14.98 -4.32
N PRO A 107 1.89 -15.18 -3.06
CA PRO A 107 1.09 -15.94 -2.09
C PRO A 107 -0.25 -15.25 -1.69
N PHE A 108 -0.51 -14.07 -2.24
CA PHE A 108 -1.54 -13.13 -1.81
C PHE A 108 -2.98 -13.54 -2.11
N ALA A 109 -3.24 -14.33 -3.17
CA ALA A 109 -4.60 -14.79 -3.49
C ALA A 109 -5.24 -15.66 -2.38
N LYS A 110 -4.44 -16.21 -1.47
CA LYS A 110 -4.94 -17.03 -0.35
C LYS A 110 -5.13 -16.24 0.94
N LYS A 111 -4.26 -15.25 1.21
CA LYS A 111 -4.27 -14.45 2.46
C LYS A 111 -3.69 -13.05 2.22
N PRO A 112 -4.50 -12.11 1.72
CA PRO A 112 -4.08 -10.75 1.45
C PRO A 112 -3.87 -9.97 2.76
N VAL A 113 -2.69 -10.05 3.38
CA VAL A 113 -2.37 -9.34 4.63
C VAL A 113 -1.29 -8.30 4.37
N VAL A 114 -1.59 -7.04 4.70
CA VAL A 114 -0.64 -5.93 4.66
C VAL A 114 -0.38 -5.46 6.08
N ASN A 115 0.89 -5.41 6.47
CA ASN A 115 1.30 -4.89 7.76
C ASN A 115 1.82 -3.47 7.58
N ILE A 116 1.20 -2.51 8.27
CA ILE A 116 1.54 -1.10 8.24
C ILE A 116 2.06 -0.73 9.62
N LEU A 117 3.35 -0.41 9.71
CA LEU A 117 3.99 0.06 10.90
C LEU A 117 3.63 1.52 11.13
N ILE A 118 3.26 1.90 12.35
CA ILE A 118 2.90 3.27 12.73
C ILE A 118 3.41 3.58 14.14
N SER A 119 3.43 4.86 14.50
CA SER A 119 3.69 5.31 15.86
C SER A 119 2.55 4.91 16.81
N SER A 120 2.86 4.73 18.09
CA SER A 120 1.95 4.16 19.10
C SER A 120 0.61 4.90 19.22
N TYR A 121 0.64 6.21 19.01
CA TYR A 121 -0.51 7.11 19.18
C TYR A 121 -1.33 7.28 17.89
N ALA A 122 -0.81 6.89 16.73
CA ALA A 122 -1.45 7.12 15.44
C ALA A 122 -2.57 6.12 15.11
N ASN A 123 -2.64 4.97 15.79
CA ASN A 123 -3.57 3.89 15.43
C ASN A 123 -5.03 4.34 15.38
N GLY A 124 -5.46 5.17 16.34
CA GLY A 124 -6.82 5.71 16.37
C GLY A 124 -7.14 6.54 15.13
N GLY A 125 -6.20 7.41 14.73
CA GLY A 125 -6.32 8.24 13.53
C GLY A 125 -6.35 7.42 12.25
N CYS A 126 -5.38 6.52 12.06
CA CYS A 126 -5.30 5.68 10.85
C CYS A 126 -6.54 4.78 10.68
N VAL A 127 -6.99 4.13 11.76
CA VAL A 127 -8.21 3.30 11.72
C VAL A 127 -9.46 4.17 11.51
N GLY A 128 -9.53 5.33 12.17
CA GLY A 128 -10.62 6.29 12.04
C GLY A 128 -10.78 6.78 10.60
N TYR A 129 -9.67 7.11 9.94
CA TYR A 129 -9.64 7.52 8.55
C TYR A 129 -10.23 6.47 7.61
N ILE A 130 -9.77 5.22 7.72
CA ILE A 130 -10.26 4.13 6.86
C ILE A 130 -11.74 3.89 7.08
N LYS A 131 -12.21 3.92 8.34
CA LYS A 131 -13.64 3.80 8.66
C LYS A 131 -14.48 4.92 8.07
N HIS A 132 -13.96 6.14 8.05
CA HIS A 132 -14.67 7.30 7.53
C HIS A 132 -14.70 7.32 6.00
N LYS A 133 -13.57 7.04 5.34
CA LYS A 133 -13.43 7.12 3.89
C LYS A 133 -13.94 5.87 3.15
N TYR A 134 -13.82 4.70 3.76
CA TYR A 134 -14.13 3.40 3.15
C TYR A 134 -15.13 2.54 3.94
N PRO A 135 -16.22 3.10 4.50
CA PRO A 135 -17.11 2.34 5.38
C PRO A 135 -17.71 1.10 4.70
N ASP A 136 -18.11 1.22 3.42
CA ASP A 136 -18.78 0.16 2.67
C ASP A 136 -17.88 -1.03 2.33
N LEU A 137 -16.56 -0.86 2.42
CA LEU A 137 -15.60 -1.92 2.08
C LEU A 137 -15.23 -2.77 3.32
N ILE A 138 -15.54 -2.27 4.51
CA ILE A 138 -15.09 -2.88 5.78
C ILE A 138 -16.10 -3.93 6.23
N LYS A 139 -15.60 -5.15 6.42
CA LYS A 139 -16.33 -6.27 7.03
C LYS A 139 -16.30 -6.19 8.54
N LYS A 140 -15.11 -5.93 9.11
CA LYS A 140 -14.90 -5.90 10.56
C LYS A 140 -13.65 -5.13 10.93
N VAL A 141 -13.70 -4.41 12.05
CA VAL A 141 -12.53 -3.80 12.71
C VAL A 141 -12.26 -4.51 14.04
N LYS A 142 -10.99 -4.81 14.31
CA LYS A 142 -10.49 -5.40 15.57
C LYS A 142 -9.27 -4.63 16.04
N LYS A 143 -9.39 -3.74 17.04
CA LYS A 143 -8.30 -2.93 17.64
C LYS A 143 -7.35 -2.25 16.63
N ARG A 144 -6.36 -3.00 16.10
CA ARG A 144 -5.35 -2.56 15.12
C ARG A 144 -5.48 -3.25 13.76
N THR A 145 -6.61 -3.88 13.48
CA THR A 145 -6.80 -4.68 12.27
C THR A 145 -8.12 -4.32 11.61
N ILE A 146 -8.07 -4.09 10.30
CA ILE A 146 -9.23 -3.86 9.45
C ILE A 146 -9.32 -5.03 8.48
N ILE A 147 -10.48 -5.67 8.46
CA ILE A 147 -10.81 -6.78 7.58
C ILE A 147 -11.86 -6.25 6.60
N PHE A 148 -11.57 -6.36 5.31
CA PHE A 148 -12.43 -5.93 4.22
C PHE A 148 -13.36 -7.07 3.76
N ASN A 149 -14.38 -6.74 2.97
CA ASN A 149 -15.41 -7.69 2.52
C ASN A 149 -14.88 -8.82 1.64
N ASP A 150 -13.76 -8.59 0.96
CA ASP A 150 -13.03 -9.51 0.08
C ASP A 150 -11.86 -10.22 0.79
N ASP A 151 -11.82 -10.14 2.12
CA ASP A 151 -10.81 -10.73 2.99
C ASP A 151 -9.40 -10.09 2.94
N LEU A 152 -9.19 -8.95 2.26
CA LEU A 152 -8.04 -8.08 2.54
C LEU A 152 -7.98 -7.75 4.03
N ILE A 153 -6.78 -7.83 4.61
CA ILE A 153 -6.51 -7.48 6.00
C ILE A 153 -5.39 -6.44 6.05
N ILE A 154 -5.70 -5.26 6.59
CA ILE A 154 -4.69 -4.28 6.99
C ILE A 154 -4.46 -4.43 8.49
N LYS A 155 -3.21 -4.64 8.89
CA LYS A 155 -2.78 -4.69 10.29
C LYS A 155 -1.87 -3.52 10.59
N PHE A 156 -2.28 -2.67 11.52
CA PHE A 156 -1.42 -1.65 12.09
C PHE A 156 -0.54 -2.27 13.18
N ILE A 157 0.77 -2.18 12.99
CA ILE A 157 1.78 -2.64 13.94
C ILE A 157 2.35 -1.40 14.61
N ASP A 158 2.41 -1.43 15.92
CA ASP A 158 3.04 -0.39 16.73
C ASP A 158 4.24 -1.04 17.43
N LEU A 159 5.42 -0.44 17.22
CA LEU A 159 6.69 -0.92 17.76
C LEU A 159 6.96 -0.46 19.20
N GLY A 160 6.11 0.38 19.78
CA GLY A 160 6.36 0.97 21.10
C GLY A 160 7.56 1.92 21.10
N ILE A 161 7.93 2.48 19.93
CA ILE A 161 8.98 3.50 19.83
C ILE A 161 8.39 4.82 20.34
N GLU A 162 8.38 4.98 21.66
CA GLU A 162 8.19 6.29 22.28
C GLU A 162 9.42 7.13 21.99
N ILE A 163 9.31 8.09 21.07
CA ILE A 163 10.25 9.22 21.07
C ILE A 163 9.93 10.01 22.34
N LYS A 164 10.56 9.65 23.46
CA LYS A 164 10.57 10.47 24.66
C LYS A 164 11.32 11.75 24.33
N VAL A 165 10.59 12.76 23.88
CA VAL A 165 11.09 14.13 23.91
C VAL A 165 11.26 14.43 25.39
N LYS A 166 12.51 14.40 25.88
CA LYS A 166 12.81 14.98 27.18
C LYS A 166 12.48 16.45 27.06
N GLU A 167 11.44 16.91 27.75
CA GLU A 167 11.26 18.32 28.03
C GLU A 167 12.55 18.78 28.73
N THR A 168 13.34 19.59 28.03
CA THR A 168 14.40 20.34 28.66
C THR A 168 13.69 21.32 29.59
N GLN A 169 13.69 21.01 30.89
CA GLN A 169 13.26 21.96 31.90
C GLN A 169 14.30 23.09 31.90
N GLU A 170 13.91 24.26 31.39
CA GLU A 170 14.57 25.54 31.69
C GLU A 170 14.26 25.96 33.13
#